data_AF-A0A7L2CNY6-F1
#
_entry.id   AF-A0A7L2CNY6-F1
#
_cell.length_a   1.000
_cell.length_b   1.000
_cell.length_c   1.000
_cell.angle_alpha   90.00
_cell.angle_beta   90.00
_cell.angle_gamma   90.00
#
_symmetry.space_group_name_H-M   'P 1'
#
loop_
_entity.id
_entity.type
_entity.pdbx_description
1 polymer ?
#
loop_
_entity_poly.entity_id
_entity_poly.type
_entity_poly.pdbx_seq_one_letter_code
_entity_poly.pdbx_strand_id
1 'polypeptide(L)' 'CDRRFSRSDELTRHLRIHTGHKPFQCRICMRSFSRSDHLTTHIRTHTGEKPFACEFCGRKF' A
#
# COMPACT_ATOMS: atom_id res chain seq x y z
N CYS A 1 13.87 5.25 17.33
CA CYS A 1 12.87 6.26 16.94
C CYS A 1 11.77 6.30 17.99
N ASP A 2 11.20 7.48 18.27
CA ASP A 2 10.33 7.68 19.45
C ASP A 2 8.83 7.69 19.10
N ARG A 3 8.43 6.90 18.10
CA ARG A 3 7.02 6.76 17.71
C ARG A 3 6.28 5.89 18.73
N ARG A 4 5.10 6.36 19.14
CA ARG A 4 4.17 5.63 19.99
C ARG A 4 2.94 5.24 19.18
N PHE A 5 2.41 4.05 19.44
CA PHE A 5 1.26 3.49 18.74
C PHE A 5 0.18 3.11 19.75
N SER A 6 -1.08 3.36 19.41
CA SER A 6 -2.22 2.98 20.24
C SER A 6 -2.65 1.52 20.02
N ARG A 7 -2.21 0.91 18.92
CA ARG A 7 -2.53 -0.47 18.55
C ARG A 7 -1.30 -1.31 18.23
N SER A 8 -1.35 -2.60 18.56
CA SER A 8 -0.25 -3.55 18.36
C SER A 8 0.04 -3.84 16.89
N ASP A 9 -0.97 -3.83 16.03
CA ASP A 9 -0.82 -4.04 14.58
C ASP A 9 -0.10 -2.85 13.92
N GLU A 10 -0.34 -1.64 14.40
CA GLU A 10 0.37 -0.45 13.93
C GLU A 10 1.84 -0.48 14.31
N LEU A 11 2.17 -0.88 15.54
CA LEU A 11 3.55 -1.09 15.98
C LEU A 11 4.22 -2.17 15.12
N THR A 12 3.57 -3.32 14.94
CA THR A 12 4.10 -4.43 14.12
C THR A 12 4.39 -3.97 12.68
N ARG A 13 3.47 -3.21 12.09
CA ARG A 13 3.65 -2.62 10.76
C ARG A 13 4.78 -1.61 10.73
N HIS A 14 4.93 -0.79 11.77
CA HIS A 14 6.03 0.17 11.89
C HIS A 14 7.39 -0.53 11.97
N LEU A 15 7.50 -1.63 12.72
CA LEU A 15 8.75 -2.39 12.85
C LEU A 15 9.29 -2.89 11.50
N ARG A 16 8.41 -3.13 10.52
CA ARG A 16 8.82 -3.50 9.14
C ARG A 16 9.69 -2.43 8.45
N ILE A 17 9.62 -1.17 8.89
CA ILE A 17 10.46 -0.10 8.37
C ILE A 17 11.91 -0.29 8.83
N HIS A 18 12.11 -0.70 10.09
CA HIS A 18 13.45 -0.92 10.64
C HIS A 18 14.08 -2.20 10.12
N THR A 19 13.29 -3.27 9.97
CA THR A 19 13.80 -4.56 9.47
C THR A 19 13.90 -4.61 7.95
N GLY A 20 13.34 -3.63 7.24
CA GLY A 20 13.21 -3.68 5.79
C GLY A 20 12.27 -4.78 5.28
N HIS A 21 11.52 -5.44 6.18
CA HIS A 21 10.67 -6.57 5.81
C HIS A 21 9.48 -6.12 4.94
N LYS A 22 9.41 -6.69 3.72
CA LYS A 22 8.39 -6.36 2.71
C LYS A 22 7.70 -7.64 2.21
N PRO A 23 6.72 -8.17 2.97
CA PRO A 23 6.13 -9.48 2.68
C PRO A 23 5.23 -9.47 1.44
N PHE A 24 4.82 -8.31 0.92
CA PHE A 24 3.85 -8.22 -0.16
C PHE A 24 4.56 -7.92 -1.48
N GLN A 25 4.71 -8.93 -2.34
CA GLN A 25 5.39 -8.79 -3.63
C GLN A 25 4.41 -8.64 -4.79
N CYS A 26 4.69 -7.68 -5.67
CA CYS A 26 4.00 -7.56 -6.95
C CYS A 26 4.43 -8.68 -7.88
N ARG A 27 3.49 -9.48 -8.37
CA ARG A 27 3.78 -10.57 -9.32
C ARG A 27 4.05 -10.09 -10.76
N ILE A 28 3.81 -8.81 -11.06
CA ILE A 28 4.01 -8.25 -12.40
C ILE A 28 5.43 -7.70 -12.55
N CYS A 29 5.91 -6.91 -11.58
CA CYS A 29 7.24 -6.27 -11.64
C CYS A 29 8.18 -6.65 -10.49
N MET A 30 7.81 -7.65 -9.67
CA MET A 30 8.59 -8.18 -8.55
C MET A 30 8.93 -7.18 -7.44
N ARG A 31 8.37 -5.96 -7.48
CA ARG A 31 8.51 -4.95 -6.45
C ARG A 31 7.79 -5.35 -5.17
N SER A 32 8.47 -5.23 -4.02
CA SER A 32 7.91 -5.59 -2.71
C SER A 32 7.47 -4.38 -1.88
N PHE A 33 6.46 -4.58 -1.05
CA PHE A 33 5.80 -3.59 -0.20
C PHE A 33 5.70 -4.11 1.24
N SER A 34 5.77 -3.19 2.21
CA SER A 34 5.62 -3.52 3.63
C SER A 34 4.16 -3.68 4.05
N ARG A 35 3.20 -3.28 3.19
CA ARG A 35 1.76 -3.30 3.45
C ARG A 35 0.97 -3.78 2.24
N SER A 36 -0.15 -4.47 2.49
CA SER A 36 -1.01 -5.06 1.47
C SER A 36 -1.77 -4.01 0.67
N ASP A 37 -2.31 -2.99 1.35
CA ASP A 37 -3.03 -1.88 0.73
C ASP A 37 -2.16 -1.13 -0.29
N HIS A 38 -0.88 -0.93 0.03
CA HIS A 38 0.08 -0.35 -0.91
C HIS A 38 0.34 -1.23 -2.13
N LEU A 39 0.40 -2.55 -1.97
CA LEU A 39 0.49 -3.48 -3.09
C LEU A 39 -0.78 -3.41 -3.96
N THR A 40 -1.97 -3.40 -3.34
CA THR A 40 -3.24 -3.30 -4.07
C THR A 40 -3.31 -2.02 -4.90
N THR A 41 -2.98 -0.86 -4.31
CA THR A 41 -2.93 0.41 -5.06
C THR A 41 -1.86 0.40 -6.14
N HIS A 42 -0.72 -0.25 -5.89
CA HIS A 42 0.32 -0.40 -6.90
C HIS A 42 -0.13 -1.28 -8.08
N ILE A 43 -0.88 -2.36 -7.85
CA ILE A 43 -1.38 -3.20 -8.94
C ILE A 43 -2.23 -2.39 -9.93
N ARG A 44 -2.98 -1.38 -9.45
CA ARG A 44 -3.76 -0.48 -10.31
C ARG A 44 -2.90 0.31 -11.30
N THR A 45 -1.61 0.54 -10.99
CA THR A 45 -0.70 1.19 -11.95
C THR A 45 -0.34 0.30 -13.12
N HIS A 46 -0.47 -1.03 -12.98
CA HIS A 46 -0.28 -1.98 -14.08
C HIS A 46 -1.57 -2.20 -14.86
N THR A 47 -2.72 -2.28 -14.17
CA THR A 47 -4.01 -2.56 -14.82
C THR A 47 -4.68 -1.32 -15.41
N GLY A 48 -4.29 -0.13 -14.96
CA GLY A 48 -4.96 1.12 -15.31
C GLY A 48 -6.35 1.28 -14.68
N GLU A 49 -6.70 0.45 -13.69
CA GLU A 49 -7.97 0.51 -12.99
C GLU A 49 -8.12 1.84 -12.23
N LYS A 50 -9.24 2.53 -12.45
CA LYS A 50 -9.60 3.80 -11.80
C LYS A 50 -10.98 3.68 -11.16
N PRO A 51 -11.06 3.16 -9.92
CA PRO A 51 -12.33 2.83 -9.28
C PRO A 51 -13.15 4.06 -8.88
N PHE A 52 -12.49 5.20 -8.69
CA PHE A 52 -13.14 6.38 -8.14
C PHE A 52 -13.54 7.32 -9.28
N ALA A 53 -14.81 7.64 -9.39
CA ALA A 53 -15.31 8.59 -10.37
C ALA A 53 -15.87 9.83 -9.66
N CYS A 54 -15.54 11.02 -10.17
CA CYS A 54 -16.22 12.24 -9.74
C CYS A 54 -17.59 12.30 -10.44
N GLU A 55 -18.66 12.36 -9.66
CA GLU A 55 -20.03 12.41 -10.19
C GLU A 55 -20.32 13.72 -10.94
N PHE A 56 -19.65 14.81 -10.59
CA PHE A 56 -19.88 16.12 -11.21
C PHE A 56 -19.17 16.31 -12.56
N CYS A 57 -18.00 15.71 -12.76
CA CYS A 57 -17.22 15.89 -13.99
C CYS A 57 -16.91 14.58 -14.74
N GLY A 58 -17.35 13.43 -14.23
CA GLY A 58 -17.17 12.11 -14.83
C GLY A 58 -15.72 11.59 -14.84
N ARG A 59 -14.75 12.37 -14.34
CA ARG A 59 -13.34 11.99 -14.36
C ARG A 59 -13.08 10.84 -13.39
N LYS A 60 -12.37 9.81 -13.89
CA LYS A 60 -11.94 8.64 -13.11
C LYS A 60 -10.53 8.83 -12.55
N PHE A 61 -10.31 8.37 -11.32
CA PHE A 61 -9.09 8.44 -10.52
C PHE A 61 -8.68 7.06 -10.00
#